data_AF-A0A7Y2YRK7-F1
#
_entry.id   AF-A0A7Y2YRK7-F1
#
_cell.length_a   1.000
_cell.length_b   1.000
_cell.length_c   1.000
_cell.angle_alpha   90.00
_cell.angle_beta   90.00
_cell.angle_gamma   90.00
#
_symmetry.space_group_name_H-M   'P 1'
#
loop_
_entity.id
_entity.type
_entity.pdbx_description
1 polymer ?
#
loop_
_entity_poly.entity_id
_entity_poly.type
_entity_poly.pdbx_seq_one_letter_code
_entity_poly.pdbx_strand_id
1 'polypeptide(L)'
;MSDSNRLRAWSRLTWLTAAATFFLIAFGGFVRISESGLGCGDDWPLCNGQLIPDMSFATFIEFGHRIVAAIVAALVVTVAVTAWKWGAGGDMVWTRLKRAALLAVLLVFIQIMLGAVTVWLELPPASVILHLGTAMLLMGLLIAAALTAGSGPAGRAVKMSDAASGVALWTAVYGFVVVLAGGLVANLDASYACQGFPACNGSWMPSDNPL
;
A
#
# COMPACT_ATOMS: atom_id res chain seq x y z
N MET A 1 25.50 -9.69 -17.51
CA MET A 1 24.91 -8.34 -17.39
C MET A 1 25.77 -7.54 -16.40
N SER A 2 26.21 -6.32 -16.72
CA SER A 2 26.99 -5.51 -15.77
C SER A 2 26.16 -5.18 -14.52
N ASP A 3 26.82 -4.89 -13.40
CA ASP A 3 26.10 -4.64 -12.14
C ASP A 3 25.19 -3.40 -12.21
N SER A 4 25.64 -2.36 -12.91
CA SER A 4 24.83 -1.17 -13.20
C SER A 4 23.58 -1.48 -14.04
N ASN A 5 23.67 -2.42 -14.99
CA ASN A 5 22.51 -2.90 -15.73
C ASN A 5 21.56 -3.71 -14.83
N ARG A 6 22.08 -4.53 -13.90
CA ARG A 6 21.26 -5.30 -12.92
C ARG A 6 20.48 -4.37 -12.00
N LEU A 7 21.13 -3.35 -11.45
CA LEU A 7 20.48 -2.35 -10.58
C LEU A 7 19.41 -1.54 -11.32
N ARG A 8 19.66 -1.12 -12.56
CA ARG A 8 18.64 -0.43 -13.38
C ARG A 8 17.46 -1.33 -13.70
N ALA A 9 17.70 -2.58 -14.08
CA ALA A 9 16.63 -3.54 -14.37
C ALA A 9 15.79 -3.81 -13.11
N TRP A 10 16.45 -4.00 -11.96
CA TRP A 10 15.78 -4.21 -10.68
C TRP A 10 14.97 -2.97 -10.26
N SER A 11 15.51 -1.76 -10.40
CA SER A 11 14.79 -0.50 -10.14
C SER A 11 13.52 -0.37 -11.00
N ARG A 12 13.59 -0.70 -12.30
CA ARG A 12 12.42 -0.69 -13.20
C ARG A 12 11.35 -1.70 -12.77
N LEU A 13 11.75 -2.91 -12.39
CA LEU A 13 10.84 -3.92 -11.86
C LEU A 13 10.16 -3.42 -10.57
N THR A 14 10.92 -2.82 -9.65
CA THR A 14 10.39 -2.30 -8.39
C THR A 14 9.47 -1.09 -8.62
N TRP A 15 9.77 -0.22 -9.58
CA TRP A 15 8.87 0.87 -9.98
C TRP A 15 7.57 0.36 -10.60
N LEU A 16 7.64 -0.67 -11.46
CA LEU A 16 6.45 -1.33 -11.99
C LEU A 16 5.62 -1.96 -10.87
N THR A 17 6.27 -2.59 -9.90
CA THR A 17 5.62 -3.17 -8.72
C THR A 17 4.98 -2.08 -7.85
N ALA A 18 5.65 -0.94 -7.65
CA ALA A 18 5.09 0.21 -6.94
C ALA A 18 3.87 0.78 -7.68
N ALA A 19 3.93 0.95 -9.00
CA ALA A 19 2.80 1.41 -9.79
C ALA A 19 1.60 0.45 -9.71
N ALA A 20 1.83 -0.86 -9.80
CA ALA A 20 0.78 -1.87 -9.63
C ALA A 20 0.20 -1.87 -8.20
N THR A 21 1.05 -1.67 -7.19
CA THR A 21 0.61 -1.54 -5.78
C THR A 21 -0.25 -0.27 -5.59
N PHE A 22 0.09 0.82 -6.29
CA PHE A 22 -0.66 2.08 -6.19
C PHE A 22 -2.04 1.90 -6.80
N PHE A 23 -2.11 1.27 -7.97
CA PHE A 23 -3.36 0.87 -8.58
C PHE A 23 -4.19 -0.04 -7.65
N LEU A 24 -3.57 -1.03 -7.01
CA LEU A 24 -4.25 -1.91 -6.05
C LEU A 24 -4.83 -1.15 -4.86
N ILE A 25 -4.08 -0.19 -4.30
CA ILE A 25 -4.56 0.66 -3.19
C ILE A 25 -5.75 1.51 -3.64
N ALA A 26 -5.65 2.15 -4.80
CA ALA A 26 -6.75 2.93 -5.37
C ALA A 26 -7.99 2.07 -5.65
N PHE A 27 -7.78 0.86 -6.18
CA PHE A 27 -8.85 -0.10 -6.41
C PHE A 27 -9.48 -0.60 -5.09
N GLY A 28 -8.70 -0.78 -4.03
CA GLY A 28 -9.23 -1.05 -2.69
C GLY A 28 -10.10 0.10 -2.15
N GLY A 29 -9.70 1.35 -2.41
CA GLY A 29 -10.56 2.52 -2.17
C GLY A 29 -11.88 2.44 -2.95
N PHE A 30 -11.82 2.01 -4.23
CA PHE A 30 -13.00 1.78 -5.06
C PHE A 30 -13.91 0.67 -4.50
N VAL A 31 -13.35 -0.46 -4.03
CA VAL A 31 -14.11 -1.54 -3.37
C VAL A 31 -14.91 -0.99 -2.18
N ARG A 32 -14.33 -0.10 -1.38
CA ARG A 32 -15.01 0.53 -0.24
C ARG A 32 -16.14 1.45 -0.68
N ILE A 33 -15.89 2.42 -1.57
CA ILE A 33 -16.91 3.42 -1.96
C ILE A 33 -18.04 2.82 -2.83
N SER A 34 -17.80 1.67 -3.45
CA SER A 34 -18.81 0.89 -4.17
C SER A 34 -19.53 -0.12 -3.27
N GLU A 35 -19.30 -0.06 -1.96
CA GLU A 35 -19.90 -0.95 -0.94
C GLU A 35 -19.70 -2.46 -1.25
N SER A 36 -18.64 -2.78 -2.00
CA SER A 36 -18.38 -4.12 -2.50
C SER A 36 -17.41 -4.92 -1.62
N GLY A 37 -17.11 -4.45 -0.40
CA GLY A 37 -16.13 -5.08 0.49
C GLY A 37 -16.51 -6.46 1.05
N LEU A 38 -17.78 -6.87 0.91
CA LEU A 38 -18.33 -8.19 1.25
C LEU A 38 -19.03 -8.84 0.05
N GLY A 39 -18.63 -8.49 -1.19
CA GLY A 39 -19.15 -9.11 -2.41
C GLY A 39 -18.88 -10.63 -2.52
N CYS A 40 -17.91 -11.15 -1.78
CA CYS A 40 -17.58 -12.57 -1.63
C CYS A 40 -18.14 -13.20 -0.35
N GLY A 41 -18.96 -12.48 0.41
CA GLY A 41 -19.41 -12.90 1.75
C GLY A 41 -18.27 -12.85 2.77
N ASP A 42 -18.34 -13.74 3.77
CA ASP A 42 -17.32 -13.96 4.80
C ASP A 42 -16.22 -14.95 4.35
N ASP A 43 -16.32 -15.45 3.12
CA ASP A 43 -15.39 -16.43 2.58
C ASP A 43 -14.03 -15.82 2.24
N TRP A 44 -12.99 -16.48 2.75
CA TRP A 44 -11.60 -16.25 2.37
C TRP A 44 -10.80 -17.53 2.65
N PRO A 45 -9.99 -18.06 1.70
CA PRO A 45 -9.57 -17.45 0.44
C PRO A 45 -10.52 -17.68 -0.76
N LEU A 46 -11.51 -18.56 -0.60
CA LEU A 46 -12.58 -18.76 -1.60
C LEU A 46 -13.52 -17.55 -1.62
N CYS A 47 -14.40 -17.49 -2.61
CA CYS A 47 -15.43 -16.46 -2.73
C CYS A 47 -16.77 -17.16 -2.96
N ASN A 48 -17.72 -17.01 -2.02
CA ASN A 48 -18.99 -17.74 -2.03
C ASN A 48 -18.83 -19.27 -2.21
N GLY A 49 -17.88 -19.86 -1.48
CA GLY A 49 -17.52 -21.29 -1.54
C GLY A 49 -16.85 -21.75 -2.84
N GLN A 50 -16.58 -20.84 -3.78
CA GLN A 50 -16.06 -21.16 -5.11
C GLN A 50 -14.70 -20.50 -5.37
N LEU A 51 -13.91 -21.11 -6.27
CA LEU A 51 -12.65 -20.52 -6.76
C LEU A 51 -12.90 -19.45 -7.82
N ILE A 52 -13.92 -19.67 -8.65
CA ILE A 52 -14.44 -18.71 -9.63
C ILE A 52 -15.94 -18.58 -9.30
N PRO A 53 -16.37 -17.48 -8.65
CA PRO A 53 -17.74 -17.32 -8.20
C PRO A 53 -18.68 -16.91 -9.34
N ASP A 54 -19.98 -17.04 -9.12
CA ASP A 54 -20.98 -16.33 -9.91
C ASP A 54 -20.82 -14.81 -9.73
N MET A 55 -20.82 -14.08 -10.85
CA MET A 55 -20.41 -12.68 -10.88
C MET A 55 -21.60 -11.74 -10.73
N SER A 56 -21.95 -11.42 -9.48
CA SER A 56 -22.65 -10.17 -9.19
C SER A 56 -21.72 -8.97 -9.35
N PHE A 57 -22.26 -7.75 -9.41
CA PHE A 57 -21.43 -6.54 -9.51
C PHE A 57 -20.45 -6.39 -8.34
N ALA A 58 -20.93 -6.59 -7.11
CA ALA A 58 -20.10 -6.50 -5.90
C ALA A 58 -19.06 -7.62 -5.85
N THR A 59 -19.46 -8.85 -6.18
CA THR A 59 -18.56 -10.02 -6.23
C THR A 59 -17.44 -9.80 -7.24
N PHE A 60 -17.76 -9.27 -8.43
CA PHE A 60 -16.77 -8.98 -9.46
C PHE A 60 -15.73 -7.97 -8.98
N ILE A 61 -16.15 -6.92 -8.26
CA ILE A 61 -15.26 -5.89 -7.73
C ILE A 61 -14.33 -6.46 -6.65
N GLU A 62 -14.88 -7.17 -5.67
CA GLU A 62 -14.07 -7.73 -4.58
C GLU A 62 -13.13 -8.83 -5.07
N PHE A 63 -13.64 -9.76 -5.87
CA PHE A 63 -12.84 -10.83 -6.46
C PHE A 63 -11.75 -10.26 -7.36
N GLY A 64 -12.08 -9.26 -8.18
CA GLY A 64 -11.10 -8.54 -9.00
C GLY A 64 -9.98 -7.93 -8.14
N HIS A 65 -10.32 -7.31 -7.00
CA HIS A 65 -9.32 -6.79 -6.08
C HIS A 65 -8.40 -7.90 -5.54
N ARG A 66 -8.96 -9.06 -5.16
CA ARG A 66 -8.18 -10.24 -4.72
C ARG A 66 -7.22 -10.74 -5.81
N ILE A 67 -7.64 -10.75 -7.08
CA ILE A 67 -6.79 -11.14 -8.22
C ILE A 67 -5.63 -10.15 -8.41
N VAL A 68 -5.92 -8.85 -8.41
CA VAL A 68 -4.88 -7.81 -8.53
C VAL A 68 -3.91 -7.89 -7.34
N ALA A 69 -4.41 -8.17 -6.13
CA ALA A 69 -3.57 -8.37 -4.95
C ALA A 69 -2.62 -9.57 -5.11
N ALA A 70 -3.10 -10.69 -5.67
CA ALA A 70 -2.27 -11.86 -5.97
C ALA A 70 -1.16 -11.54 -6.99
N ILE A 71 -1.47 -10.74 -8.02
CA ILE A 71 -0.48 -10.27 -9.00
C ILE A 71 0.59 -9.41 -8.33
N VAL A 72 0.19 -8.45 -7.48
CA VAL A 72 1.13 -7.59 -6.73
C VAL A 72 2.00 -8.44 -5.79
N ALA A 73 1.42 -9.42 -5.10
CA ALA A 73 2.18 -10.33 -4.25
C ALA A 73 3.25 -11.11 -5.06
N ALA A 74 2.90 -11.62 -6.24
CA ALA A 74 3.84 -12.29 -7.14
C ALA A 74 4.95 -11.35 -7.64
N LEU A 75 4.62 -10.09 -7.95
CA LEU A 75 5.60 -9.07 -8.32
C LEU A 75 6.57 -8.77 -7.17
N VAL A 76 6.09 -8.62 -5.94
CA VAL A 76 6.93 -8.43 -4.74
C VAL A 76 7.84 -9.62 -4.50
N VAL A 77 7.34 -10.86 -4.65
CA VAL A 77 8.18 -12.06 -4.59
C VAL A 77 9.23 -12.06 -5.71
N THR A 78 8.89 -11.58 -6.91
CA THR A 78 9.85 -11.48 -8.02
C THR A 78 10.93 -10.44 -7.73
N VAL A 79 10.57 -9.27 -7.17
CA VAL A 79 11.51 -8.24 -6.67
C VAL A 79 12.45 -8.84 -5.64
N ALA A 80 11.91 -9.63 -4.71
CA ALA A 80 12.69 -10.37 -3.74
C ALA A 80 13.66 -11.33 -4.43
N VAL A 81 13.17 -12.36 -5.12
CA VAL A 81 14.00 -13.39 -5.76
C VAL A 81 15.11 -12.79 -6.63
N THR A 82 14.82 -11.75 -7.42
CA THR A 82 15.82 -11.07 -8.25
C THR A 82 16.88 -10.33 -7.43
N ALA A 83 16.55 -9.77 -6.27
CA ALA A 83 17.53 -9.16 -5.36
C ALA A 83 18.57 -10.18 -4.84
N TRP A 84 18.16 -11.42 -4.50
CA TRP A 84 19.11 -12.48 -4.12
C TRP A 84 19.91 -13.01 -5.31
N LYS A 85 19.25 -13.28 -6.44
CA LYS A 85 19.91 -13.84 -7.64
C LYS A 85 20.93 -12.89 -8.25
N TRP A 86 20.65 -11.59 -8.28
CA TRP A 86 21.50 -10.61 -8.95
C TRP A 86 22.54 -9.98 -8.02
N GLY A 87 22.29 -9.94 -6.71
CA GLY A 87 23.15 -9.36 -5.70
C GLY A 87 24.11 -10.32 -4.98
N ALA A 88 24.62 -11.35 -5.66
CA ALA A 88 25.47 -12.38 -5.03
C ALA A 88 26.86 -11.89 -4.60
N GLY A 89 27.29 -10.70 -5.04
CA GLY A 89 28.67 -10.20 -4.87
C GLY A 89 29.02 -9.51 -3.54
N GLY A 90 28.12 -9.48 -2.55
CA GLY A 90 28.42 -8.90 -1.23
C GLY A 90 28.40 -7.37 -1.15
N ASP A 91 27.97 -6.67 -2.21
CA ASP A 91 27.90 -5.20 -2.19
C ASP A 91 26.89 -4.68 -1.15
N MET A 92 27.26 -3.57 -0.50
CA MET A 92 26.43 -2.90 0.51
C MET A 92 25.05 -2.50 -0.04
N VAL A 93 24.98 -2.06 -1.30
CA VAL A 93 23.73 -1.70 -1.98
C VAL A 93 22.82 -2.92 -2.07
N TRP A 94 23.30 -4.04 -2.61
CA TRP A 94 22.52 -5.27 -2.71
C TRP A 94 22.08 -5.81 -1.34
N THR A 95 22.90 -5.65 -0.31
CA THR A 95 22.51 -6.01 1.07
C THR A 95 21.31 -5.20 1.55
N ARG A 96 21.29 -3.88 1.30
CA ARG A 96 20.14 -3.02 1.62
C ARG A 96 18.89 -3.39 0.82
N LEU A 97 19.05 -3.65 -0.49
CA LEU A 97 17.93 -4.02 -1.36
C LEU A 97 17.31 -5.37 -0.97
N LYS A 98 18.13 -6.37 -0.57
CA LYS A 98 17.63 -7.65 -0.05
C LYS A 98 16.83 -7.47 1.24
N ARG A 99 17.31 -6.65 2.18
CA ARG A 99 16.58 -6.34 3.42
C ARG A 99 15.25 -5.65 3.14
N ALA A 100 15.25 -4.67 2.24
CA ALA A 100 14.03 -4.00 1.80
C ALA A 100 13.05 -4.98 1.14
N ALA A 101 13.55 -5.90 0.30
CA ALA A 101 12.70 -6.90 -0.34
C ALA A 101 12.13 -7.94 0.65
N LEU A 102 12.89 -8.37 1.68
CA LEU A 102 12.34 -9.21 2.76
C LEU A 102 11.25 -8.49 3.52
N LEU A 103 11.48 -7.23 3.86
CA LEU A 103 10.48 -6.42 4.57
C LEU A 103 9.23 -6.22 3.69
N ALA A 104 9.38 -6.05 2.38
CA ALA A 104 8.25 -5.97 1.45
C ALA A 104 7.45 -7.28 1.41
N VAL A 105 8.11 -8.44 1.37
CA VAL A 105 7.44 -9.75 1.46
C VAL A 105 6.70 -9.92 2.79
N LEU A 106 7.32 -9.51 3.90
CA LEU A 106 6.67 -9.53 5.22
C LEU A 106 5.44 -8.63 5.26
N LEU A 107 5.53 -7.41 4.72
CA LEU A 107 4.41 -6.47 4.65
C LEU A 107 3.28 -7.00 3.75
N VAL A 108 3.59 -7.66 2.63
CA VAL A 108 2.57 -8.34 1.80
C VAL A 108 1.90 -9.46 2.57
N PHE A 109 2.65 -10.28 3.31
CA PHE A 109 2.07 -11.32 4.15
C PHE A 109 1.11 -10.72 5.19
N ILE A 110 1.55 -9.67 5.90
CA ILE A 110 0.69 -8.93 6.84
C ILE A 110 -0.55 -8.37 6.13
N GLN A 111 -0.41 -7.84 4.91
CA GLN A 111 -1.54 -7.34 4.13
C GLN A 111 -2.57 -8.42 3.80
N ILE A 112 -2.12 -9.59 3.37
CA ILE A 112 -3.00 -10.71 3.06
C ILE A 112 -3.79 -11.11 4.31
N MET A 113 -3.11 -11.19 5.48
CA MET A 113 -3.76 -11.51 6.75
C MET A 113 -4.73 -10.41 7.21
N LEU A 114 -4.34 -9.14 7.14
CA LEU A 114 -5.22 -8.01 7.50
C LEU A 114 -6.42 -7.91 6.55
N GLY A 115 -6.26 -8.29 5.28
CA GLY A 115 -7.36 -8.36 4.32
C GLY A 115 -8.38 -9.43 4.72
N ALA A 116 -7.91 -10.63 5.07
CA ALA A 116 -8.76 -11.70 5.60
C ALA A 116 -9.47 -11.28 6.89
N VAL A 117 -8.75 -10.70 7.85
CA VAL A 117 -9.32 -10.18 9.10
C VAL A 117 -10.37 -9.10 8.84
N THR A 118 -10.16 -8.24 7.85
CA THR A 118 -11.12 -7.19 7.49
C THR A 118 -12.43 -7.77 6.96
N VAL A 119 -12.38 -8.85 6.18
CA VAL A 119 -13.57 -9.60 5.73
C VAL A 119 -14.25 -10.30 6.92
N TRP A 120 -13.49 -11.06 7.72
CA TRP A 120 -14.04 -11.83 8.84
C TRP A 120 -14.65 -10.99 9.96
N LEU A 121 -14.21 -9.74 10.12
CA LEU A 121 -14.78 -8.82 11.10
C LEU A 121 -15.90 -7.95 10.52
N GLU A 122 -16.29 -8.14 9.26
CA GLU A 122 -17.32 -7.36 8.58
C GLU A 122 -16.94 -5.86 8.44
N LEU A 123 -15.70 -5.60 8.02
CA LEU A 123 -15.18 -4.28 7.63
C LEU A 123 -15.15 -3.19 8.72
N PRO A 124 -14.75 -3.46 9.98
CA PRO A 124 -14.71 -2.42 11.00
C PRO A 124 -13.67 -1.36 10.62
N PRO A 125 -13.91 -0.06 10.93
CA PRO A 125 -13.00 1.03 10.54
C PRO A 125 -11.55 0.78 10.92
N ALA A 126 -11.31 0.23 12.11
CA ALA A 126 -9.97 -0.06 12.60
C ALA A 126 -9.21 -1.06 11.69
N SER A 127 -9.83 -2.17 11.27
CA SER A 127 -9.14 -3.15 10.42
C SER A 127 -8.87 -2.60 9.02
N VAL A 128 -9.83 -1.86 8.45
CA VAL A 128 -9.70 -1.22 7.13
C VAL A 128 -8.57 -0.18 7.13
N ILE A 129 -8.49 0.65 8.17
CA ILE A 129 -7.44 1.68 8.30
C ILE A 129 -6.08 1.04 8.56
N LEU A 130 -6.01 0.00 9.38
CA LEU A 130 -4.77 -0.75 9.59
C LEU A 130 -4.28 -1.34 8.27
N HIS A 131 -5.18 -1.97 7.51
CA HIS A 131 -4.89 -2.53 6.19
C HIS A 131 -4.40 -1.45 5.20
N LEU A 132 -5.06 -0.28 5.15
CA LEU A 132 -4.59 0.86 4.35
C LEU A 132 -3.20 1.34 4.80
N GLY A 133 -2.99 1.48 6.11
CA GLY A 133 -1.72 1.95 6.66
C GLY A 133 -0.56 1.04 6.31
N THR A 134 -0.71 -0.28 6.46
CA THR A 134 0.31 -1.25 6.07
C THR A 134 0.56 -1.27 4.56
N ALA A 135 -0.48 -1.07 3.73
CA ALA A 135 -0.31 -0.89 2.29
C ALA A 135 0.50 0.37 1.93
N MET A 136 0.27 1.48 2.64
CA MET A 136 1.04 2.72 2.45
C MET A 136 2.51 2.58 2.90
N LEU A 137 2.78 1.80 3.94
CA LEU A 137 4.16 1.45 4.34
C LEU A 137 4.86 0.61 3.26
N LEU A 138 4.16 -0.38 2.69
CA LEU A 138 4.68 -1.18 1.57
C LEU A 138 4.97 -0.28 0.36
N MET A 139 4.07 0.64 0.02
CA MET A 139 4.26 1.62 -1.06
C MET A 139 5.53 2.45 -0.85
N GLY A 140 5.68 3.07 0.32
CA GLY A 140 6.85 3.87 0.66
C GLY A 140 8.16 3.07 0.58
N LEU A 141 8.14 1.82 1.05
CA LEU A 141 9.28 0.91 0.98
C LEU A 141 9.68 0.58 -0.46
N LEU A 142 8.71 0.26 -1.33
CA LEU A 142 8.96 -0.04 -2.75
C LEU A 142 9.55 1.18 -3.48
N ILE A 143 9.01 2.38 -3.24
CA ILE A 143 9.53 3.63 -3.81
C ILE A 143 10.97 3.87 -3.34
N ALA A 144 11.23 3.78 -2.03
CA ALA A 144 12.57 3.98 -1.47
C ALA A 144 13.58 2.97 -2.02
N ALA A 145 13.18 1.71 -2.16
CA ALA A 145 14.03 0.68 -2.73
C ALA A 145 14.30 0.91 -4.23
N ALA A 146 13.28 1.30 -5.01
CA ALA A 146 13.42 1.60 -6.43
C ALA A 146 14.36 2.79 -6.69
N LEU A 147 14.26 3.85 -5.88
CA LEU A 147 15.16 5.00 -5.89
C LEU A 147 16.60 4.59 -5.54
N THR A 148 16.77 3.81 -4.46
CA THR A 148 18.09 3.33 -4.01
C THR A 148 18.80 2.51 -5.10
N ALA A 149 18.07 1.62 -5.78
CA ALA A 149 18.62 0.83 -6.88
C ALA A 149 18.91 1.69 -8.12
N GLY A 150 18.05 2.68 -8.42
CA GLY A 150 18.22 3.57 -9.57
C GLY A 150 19.43 4.49 -9.48
N SER A 151 19.80 4.93 -8.26
CA SER A 151 21.00 5.74 -8.04
C SER A 151 22.32 5.01 -8.33
N GLY A 152 22.32 3.67 -8.34
CA GLY A 152 23.50 2.84 -8.63
C GLY A 152 24.62 2.96 -7.57
N PRO A 153 25.76 2.26 -7.77
CA PRO A 153 26.88 2.26 -6.80
C PRO A 153 27.63 3.59 -6.75
N ALA A 154 27.59 4.35 -7.86
CA ALA A 154 28.24 5.65 -8.02
C ALA A 154 27.30 6.83 -7.77
N GLY A 155 26.05 6.57 -7.35
CA GLY A 155 25.10 7.61 -6.99
C GLY A 155 25.70 8.48 -5.89
N ARG A 156 26.10 9.70 -6.25
CA ARG A 156 26.69 10.64 -5.30
C ARG A 156 25.61 10.95 -4.27
N ALA A 157 25.74 10.39 -3.07
CA ALA A 157 24.83 10.71 -1.98
C ALA A 157 24.87 12.23 -1.78
N VAL A 158 23.78 12.90 -2.16
CA VAL A 158 23.62 14.32 -1.86
C VAL A 158 23.49 14.39 -0.34
N LYS A 159 24.50 14.94 0.32
CA LYS A 159 24.41 15.21 1.76
C LYS A 159 23.29 16.22 1.95
N MET A 160 22.15 15.75 2.45
CA MET A 160 21.09 16.63 2.93
C MET A 160 21.54 17.26 4.24
N SER A 161 21.17 18.52 4.46
CA SER A 161 21.31 19.13 5.78
C SER A 161 20.32 18.48 6.75
N ASP A 162 20.64 18.50 8.04
CA ASP A 162 19.76 17.96 9.09
C ASP A 162 18.36 18.58 9.02
N ALA A 163 18.28 19.88 8.72
CA ALA A 163 17.02 20.58 8.51
C ALA A 163 16.22 20.01 7.32
N ALA A 164 16.86 19.77 6.17
CA ALA A 164 16.19 19.21 5.00
C ALA A 164 15.71 17.76 5.24
N SER A 165 16.51 16.95 5.94
CA SER A 165 16.13 15.59 6.33
C SER A 165 14.97 15.59 7.33
N GLY A 166 14.96 16.54 8.28
CA GLY A 166 13.86 16.74 9.21
C GLY A 166 12.55 17.11 8.50
N VAL A 167 12.60 18.05 7.55
CA VAL A 167 11.41 18.44 6.75
C VAL A 167 10.88 17.28 5.92
N ALA A 168 11.76 16.51 5.28
CA ALA A 168 11.35 15.34 4.49
C ALA A 168 10.67 14.26 5.35
N LEU A 169 11.24 13.94 6.51
CA LEU A 169 10.65 13.00 7.46
C LEU A 169 9.30 13.51 7.98
N TRP A 170 9.23 14.78 8.37
CA TRP A 170 7.99 15.38 8.87
C TRP A 170 6.89 15.35 7.80
N THR A 171 7.22 15.68 6.55
CA THR A 171 6.27 15.64 5.43
C THR A 171 5.75 14.22 5.19
N ALA A 172 6.62 13.21 5.26
CA ALA A 172 6.22 11.80 5.11
C ALA A 172 5.31 11.33 6.25
N VAL A 173 5.67 11.66 7.50
CA VAL A 173 4.86 11.32 8.68
C VAL A 173 3.51 12.03 8.64
N TYR A 174 3.51 13.34 8.36
CA TYR A 174 2.29 14.13 8.24
C TYR A 174 1.38 13.60 7.13
N GLY A 175 1.93 13.34 5.94
CA GLY A 175 1.19 12.76 4.83
C GLY A 175 0.59 11.40 5.18
N PHE A 176 1.34 10.54 5.87
CA PHE A 176 0.84 9.24 6.35
C PHE A 176 -0.34 9.42 7.31
N VAL A 177 -0.22 10.32 8.29
CA VAL A 177 -1.30 10.64 9.24
C VAL A 177 -2.53 11.19 8.52
N VAL A 178 -2.35 12.08 7.54
CA VAL A 178 -3.46 12.65 6.74
C VAL A 178 -4.18 11.55 5.95
N VAL A 179 -3.46 10.61 5.35
CA VAL A 179 -4.08 9.47 4.63
C VAL A 179 -4.90 8.61 5.57
N LEU A 180 -4.38 8.29 6.77
CA LEU A 180 -5.13 7.49 7.75
C LEU A 180 -6.35 8.24 8.30
N ALA A 181 -6.21 9.54 8.56
CA ALA A 181 -7.32 10.39 9.01
C ALA A 181 -8.42 10.46 7.93
N GLY A 182 -8.06 10.64 6.66
CA GLY A 182 -9.01 10.58 5.55
C GLY A 182 -9.69 9.21 5.43
N GLY A 183 -8.93 8.12 5.62
CA GLY A 183 -9.48 6.76 5.70
C GLY A 183 -10.48 6.60 6.84
N LEU A 184 -10.19 7.16 8.02
CA LEU A 184 -11.11 7.14 9.16
C LEU A 184 -12.40 7.91 8.88
N VAL A 185 -12.30 9.12 8.32
CA VAL A 185 -13.49 9.92 7.93
C VAL A 185 -14.39 9.13 6.98
N ALA A 186 -13.81 8.46 5.97
CA ALA A 186 -14.55 7.65 5.01
C ALA A 186 -15.18 6.39 5.62
N ASN A 187 -14.63 5.86 6.71
CA ASN A 187 -15.14 4.65 7.37
C ASN A 187 -16.11 4.93 8.52
N LEU A 188 -16.16 6.17 9.01
CA LEU A 188 -17.14 6.64 10.00
C LEU A 188 -18.36 7.32 9.35
N ASP A 189 -18.50 7.21 8.03
CA ASP A 189 -19.55 7.89 7.24
C ASP A 189 -19.60 9.43 7.47
N ALA A 190 -18.48 10.00 7.90
CA ALA A 190 -18.35 11.41 8.26
C ALA A 190 -18.04 12.32 7.06
N SER A 191 -17.94 11.77 5.84
CA SER A 191 -17.57 12.48 4.62
C SER A 191 -18.47 13.68 4.31
N TYR A 192 -19.73 13.65 4.73
CA TYR A 192 -20.73 14.70 4.49
C TYR A 192 -21.13 15.47 5.76
N ALA A 193 -20.49 15.20 6.90
CA ALA A 193 -20.81 15.84 8.17
C ALA A 193 -20.58 17.37 8.13
N CYS A 194 -19.59 17.82 7.36
CA CYS A 194 -19.28 19.23 7.16
C CYS A 194 -19.41 19.60 5.67
N GLN A 195 -20.35 20.48 5.34
CA GLN A 195 -20.59 20.96 3.97
C GLN A 195 -19.90 22.30 3.66
N GLY A 196 -19.20 22.88 4.63
CA GLY A 196 -18.49 24.16 4.51
C GLY A 196 -16.97 24.00 4.53
N PHE A 197 -16.26 24.99 3.99
CA PHE A 197 -14.80 25.12 4.09
C PHE A 197 -14.42 26.60 4.23
N PRO A 198 -13.50 26.98 5.14
CA PRO A 198 -12.74 26.12 6.06
C PRO A 198 -13.49 25.72 7.35
N ALA A 199 -14.63 26.36 7.65
CA ALA A 199 -15.45 26.05 8.83
C ALA A 199 -16.52 24.98 8.52
N CYS A 200 -16.86 24.16 9.51
CA CYS A 200 -17.89 23.12 9.40
C CYS A 200 -19.29 23.72 9.62
N ASN A 201 -20.10 23.80 8.56
CA ASN A 201 -21.49 24.29 8.62
C ASN A 201 -21.63 25.67 9.34
N GLY A 202 -20.66 26.56 9.14
CA GLY A 202 -20.65 27.89 9.76
C GLY A 202 -20.02 27.97 11.16
N SER A 203 -19.58 26.85 11.75
CA SER A 203 -18.87 26.80 13.05
C SER A 203 -17.48 26.17 12.93
N TRP A 204 -16.54 26.67 13.75
CA TRP A 204 -15.21 26.07 13.89
C TRP A 204 -15.18 24.91 14.89
N MET A 205 -16.12 24.87 15.84
CA MET A 205 -16.29 23.83 16.83
C MET A 205 -17.79 23.54 16.99
N PRO A 206 -18.35 22.64 16.16
CA PRO A 206 -19.74 22.20 16.32
C PRO A 206 -19.92 21.57 17.70
N SER A 207 -20.95 21.98 18.45
CA SER A 207 -21.27 21.42 19.78
C SER A 207 -22.02 20.10 19.70
N ASP A 208 -22.64 19.82 18.55
CA ASP A 208 -23.48 18.67 18.33
C ASP A 208 -22.63 17.62 17.63
N ASN A 209 -22.66 16.37 18.10
CA ASN A 209 -22.04 15.27 17.37
C ASN A 209 -22.85 15.05 16.09
N PRO A 210 -22.30 15.31 14.89
CA PRO A 210 -23.03 15.05 13.65
C PRO A 210 -23.09 13.53 13.31
N LEU A 211 -22.55 12.68 14.20
CA LEU A 211 -22.52 11.21 14.13
C LEU A 211 -23.36 10.59 15.25
#